data_AF-A0A1X7V231-F1
#
_entry.id   AF-A0A1X7V231-F1
#
_cell.length_a   1.000
_cell.length_b   1.000
_cell.length_c   1.000
_cell.angle_alpha   90.00
_cell.angle_beta   90.00
_cell.angle_gamma   90.00
#
_symmetry.space_group_name_H-M   'P 1'
#
loop_
_entity.id
_entity.type
_entity.pdbx_description
1 polymer ?
#
loop_
_entity_poly.entity_id
_entity_poly.type
_entity_poly.pdbx_seq_one_letter_code
_entity_poly.pdbx_strand_id
1 'polypeptide(L)'
;MQILKELTLKLQMQAIDVVYAYNAVQSVVTTMNFMRQNSTAEFKEVFSDATKLGRKLHGEEYTLCIPRIPRRQTHHSNPPSNPEDYFTITLYDEFLSHIISELQTRFMNNPSRGLLYLLPREFIILDKSNSYPVELAEAADLYKDDLPHPLMTKIEYNLWSVK
;
A
#
# COMPACT_ATOMS: atom_id res chain seq x y z
N MET A 1 -6.88 -0.17 -37.66
CA MET A 1 -5.64 -0.64 -36.98
C MET A 1 -5.89 -0.89 -35.48
N GLN A 2 -7.00 -1.52 -35.12
CA GLN A 2 -7.41 -1.71 -33.71
C GLN A 2 -7.14 -3.14 -33.23
N ILE A 3 -7.15 -4.10 -34.16
CA ILE A 3 -6.94 -5.54 -33.94
C ILE A 3 -5.53 -5.84 -33.41
N LEU A 4 -4.51 -5.14 -33.91
CA LEU A 4 -3.13 -5.35 -33.47
C LEU A 4 -2.84 -4.66 -32.13
N LYS A 5 -3.62 -3.64 -31.73
CA LYS A 5 -3.30 -2.79 -30.58
C LYS A 5 -3.16 -3.61 -29.29
N GLU A 6 -4.11 -4.49 -29.00
CA GLU A 6 -4.06 -5.33 -27.79
C GLU A 6 -2.91 -6.33 -27.82
N LEU A 7 -2.64 -6.93 -28.98
CA LEU A 7 -1.54 -7.88 -29.17
C LEU A 7 -0.18 -7.19 -29.00
N THR A 8 -0.01 -6.02 -29.62
CA THR A 8 1.21 -5.22 -29.51
C THR A 8 1.43 -4.74 -28.09
N LEU A 9 0.37 -4.33 -27.37
CA LEU A 9 0.45 -3.96 -25.95
C LEU A 9 0.92 -5.14 -25.09
N LYS A 10 0.34 -6.34 -25.27
CA LYS A 10 0.76 -7.52 -24.50
C LYS A 10 2.19 -7.97 -24.81
N LEU A 11 2.62 -7.88 -26.07
CA LEU A 11 3.97 -8.26 -26.50
C LEU A 11 5.05 -7.23 -26.14
N GLN A 12 4.66 -5.95 -26.02
CA GLN A 12 5.55 -4.85 -25.64
C GLN A 12 5.49 -4.50 -24.15
N MET A 13 4.50 -5.00 -23.42
CA MET A 13 4.43 -4.84 -21.97
C MET A 13 5.61 -5.55 -21.33
N GLN A 14 6.38 -4.80 -20.54
CA GLN A 14 7.38 -5.37 -19.68
C GLN A 14 6.67 -6.34 -18.72
N ALA A 15 7.14 -7.59 -18.66
CA ALA A 15 6.68 -8.53 -17.65
C ALA A 15 6.94 -7.88 -16.27
N ILE A 16 5.88 -7.50 -15.58
CA ILE A 16 5.99 -6.90 -14.26
C ILE A 16 6.36 -8.06 -13.32
N ASP A 17 7.60 -8.02 -12.84
CA ASP A 17 8.11 -8.93 -11.83
C ASP A 17 7.24 -8.81 -10.58
N VAL A 18 6.76 -9.94 -10.05
CA VAL A 18 5.93 -9.98 -8.85
C VAL A 18 6.67 -9.31 -7.68
N VAL A 19 7.99 -9.49 -7.60
CA VAL A 19 8.83 -8.81 -6.61
C VAL A 19 8.77 -7.30 -6.77
N TYR A 20 8.87 -6.81 -8.02
CA TYR A 20 8.77 -5.39 -8.31
C TYR A 20 7.41 -4.83 -7.90
N ALA A 21 6.32 -5.56 -8.16
CA ALA A 21 4.98 -5.14 -7.75
C ALA A 21 4.88 -4.98 -6.22
N TYR A 22 5.38 -5.95 -5.44
CA TYR A 22 5.39 -5.83 -3.97
C TYR A 22 6.24 -4.65 -3.49
N ASN A 23 7.40 -4.41 -4.11
CA ASN A 23 8.25 -3.26 -3.78
C ASN A 23 7.58 -1.93 -4.12
N ALA A 24 6.87 -1.85 -5.25
CA ALA A 24 6.09 -0.68 -5.62
C ALA A 24 4.96 -0.41 -4.63
N VAL A 25 4.21 -1.45 -4.21
CA VAL A 25 3.18 -1.32 -3.16
C VAL A 25 3.81 -0.84 -1.85
N GLN A 26 4.95 -1.39 -1.44
CA GLN A 26 5.65 -0.94 -0.23
C GLN A 26 6.06 0.54 -0.33
N SER A 27 6.53 0.98 -1.49
CA SER A 27 6.85 2.39 -1.74
C SER A 27 5.61 3.27 -1.59
N VAL A 28 4.49 2.88 -2.21
CA VAL A 28 3.21 3.60 -2.12
C VAL A 28 2.73 3.71 -0.68
N VAL A 29 2.74 2.59 0.06
CA VAL A 29 2.36 2.56 1.49
C VAL A 29 3.26 3.48 2.32
N THR A 30 4.56 3.50 2.05
CA THR A 30 5.51 4.37 2.76
C THR A 30 5.23 5.85 2.47
N THR A 31 4.99 6.21 1.21
CA THR A 31 4.62 7.57 0.81
C THR A 31 3.29 8.00 1.44
N MET A 32 2.26 7.14 1.42
CA MET A 32 0.97 7.46 2.03
C MET A 32 1.06 7.62 3.55
N ASN A 33 1.91 6.83 4.22
CA ASN A 33 2.18 7.02 5.65
C ASN A 33 2.88 8.35 5.93
N PHE A 34 3.84 8.75 5.08
CA PHE A 34 4.46 10.07 5.18
C PHE A 34 3.43 11.20 4.99
N MET A 35 2.55 11.08 4.00
CA MET A 35 1.47 12.05 3.78
C MET A 35 0.51 12.13 4.96
N ARG A 36 0.23 10.99 5.62
CA ARG A 36 -0.59 10.93 6.83
C ARG A 36 0.07 11.59 8.04
N GLN A 37 1.38 11.43 8.20
CA GLN A 37 2.13 12.09 9.27
C GLN A 37 2.23 13.61 9.08
N ASN A 38 2.21 14.07 7.83
CA ASN A 38 2.28 15.48 7.44
C ASN A 38 0.94 16.00 6.90
N SER A 39 -0.19 15.44 7.37
CA SER A 39 -1.50 15.65 6.76
C SER A 39 -1.90 17.12 6.66
N THR A 40 -1.63 17.93 7.67
CA THR A 40 -1.91 19.37 7.68
C THR A 40 -1.13 20.15 6.62
N ALA A 41 0.06 19.70 6.22
CA ALA A 41 0.86 20.37 5.21
C ALA A 41 0.45 19.91 3.79
N GLU A 42 0.29 18.61 3.60
CA GLU A 42 -0.05 18.00 2.31
C GLU A 42 -1.50 18.32 1.89
N PHE A 43 -2.44 18.38 2.84
CA PHE A 43 -3.84 18.64 2.54
C PHE A 43 -4.11 20.09 2.12
N LYS A 44 -3.23 21.04 2.44
CA LYS A 44 -3.38 22.46 2.06
C LYS A 44 -3.53 22.66 0.56
N GLU A 45 -2.72 21.95 -0.23
CA GLU A 45 -2.76 22.06 -1.68
C GLU A 45 -4.08 21.50 -2.23
N VAL A 46 -4.48 20.31 -1.73
CA VAL A 46 -5.75 19.67 -2.09
C VAL A 46 -6.94 20.55 -1.73
N PHE A 47 -6.93 21.15 -0.53
CA PHE A 47 -7.98 22.05 -0.07
C PHE A 47 -8.04 23.33 -0.92
N SER A 48 -6.88 23.92 -1.23
CA SER A 48 -6.77 25.08 -2.13
C SER A 48 -7.36 24.78 -3.50
N ASP A 49 -7.02 23.64 -4.10
CA ASP A 49 -7.55 23.27 -5.41
C ASP A 49 -9.04 22.96 -5.39
N ALA A 50 -9.54 22.33 -4.33
CA ALA A 50 -10.97 22.13 -4.12
C ALA A 50 -11.72 23.47 -3.98
N THR A 51 -11.18 24.45 -3.25
CA THR A 51 -11.78 25.79 -3.14
C THR A 51 -11.79 26.52 -4.48
N LYS A 52 -10.70 26.45 -5.27
CA LYS A 52 -10.63 27.04 -6.61
C LYS A 52 -11.64 26.42 -7.56
N LEU A 53 -11.77 25.09 -7.54
CA LEU A 53 -12.75 24.38 -8.36
C LEU A 53 -14.18 24.78 -7.98
N GLY A 54 -14.47 24.89 -6.69
CA GLY A 54 -15.76 25.35 -6.20
C GLY A 54 -16.08 26.78 -6.63
N ARG A 55 -15.13 27.70 -6.54
CA ARG A 55 -15.29 29.09 -7.04
C ARG A 55 -15.52 29.15 -8.55
N LYS A 56 -14.84 28.31 -9.31
CA LYS A 56 -15.05 28.22 -10.77
C LYS A 56 -16.46 27.75 -11.13
N LEU A 57 -17.06 26.86 -10.34
CA LEU A 57 -18.39 26.30 -10.60
C LEU A 57 -19.54 27.14 -10.01
N HIS A 58 -19.32 27.76 -8.85
CA HIS A 58 -20.37 28.41 -8.06
C HIS A 58 -20.16 29.93 -7.87
N GLY A 59 -19.12 30.51 -8.45
CA GLY A 59 -18.77 31.93 -8.35
C GLY A 59 -17.75 32.24 -7.24
N GLU A 60 -17.16 33.44 -7.29
CA GLU A 60 -16.08 33.87 -6.38
C GLU A 60 -16.49 33.91 -4.89
N GLU A 61 -17.77 34.05 -4.61
CA GLU A 61 -18.32 34.03 -3.24
C GLU A 61 -18.36 32.63 -2.62
N TYR A 62 -18.08 31.59 -3.41
CA TYR A 62 -18.09 30.22 -2.91
C TYR A 62 -17.00 30.00 -1.85
N THR A 63 -17.44 29.42 -0.73
CA THR A 63 -16.57 28.97 0.36
C THR A 63 -16.95 27.55 0.75
N LEU A 64 -15.95 26.74 1.10
CA LEU A 64 -16.16 25.40 1.62
C LEU A 64 -16.70 25.50 3.04
N CYS A 65 -17.95 25.09 3.25
CA CYS A 65 -18.59 25.05 4.56
C CYS A 65 -18.56 23.64 5.14
N ILE A 66 -18.44 23.56 6.47
CA ILE A 66 -18.54 22.30 7.21
C ILE A 66 -20.02 21.85 7.27
N PRO A 67 -20.31 20.55 7.17
CA PRO A 67 -21.62 20.01 7.50
C PRO A 67 -22.05 20.37 8.93
N ARG A 68 -23.35 20.30 9.23
CA ARG A 68 -23.84 20.56 10.58
C ARG A 68 -23.26 19.55 11.58
N ILE A 69 -22.43 20.03 12.51
CA ILE A 69 -21.89 19.23 13.62
C ILE A 69 -22.95 19.15 14.74
N PRO A 70 -23.43 17.96 15.13
CA PRO A 70 -24.36 17.83 16.26
C PRO A 70 -23.66 18.15 17.59
N ARG A 71 -24.37 18.81 18.51
CA ARG A 71 -23.85 19.30 19.81
C ARG A 71 -23.33 18.20 20.75
N ARG A 72 -23.71 16.94 20.50
CA ARG A 72 -23.27 15.76 21.25
C ARG A 72 -22.92 14.66 20.26
N GLN A 73 -21.65 14.28 20.22
CA GLN A 73 -21.18 13.03 19.63
C GLN A 73 -20.63 12.16 20.75
N THR A 74 -21.03 10.89 20.80
CA THR A 74 -20.61 9.93 21.83
C THR A 74 -19.46 9.02 21.36
N HIS A 75 -19.28 8.86 20.05
CA HIS A 75 -18.34 7.92 19.46
C HIS A 75 -17.12 8.57 18.79
N HIS A 76 -17.19 9.86 18.48
CA HIS A 76 -16.10 10.61 17.86
C HIS A 76 -15.78 11.88 18.66
N SER A 77 -14.51 12.27 18.65
CA SER A 77 -14.10 13.59 19.15
C SER A 77 -14.74 14.67 18.28
N ASN A 78 -15.16 15.77 18.90
CA ASN A 78 -15.73 16.89 18.14
C ASN A 78 -14.66 17.46 17.19
N PRO A 79 -14.90 17.47 15.87
CA PRO A 79 -13.92 17.99 14.93
C PRO A 79 -13.81 19.52 15.03
N PRO A 80 -12.67 20.09 14.61
CA PRO A 80 -12.41 21.52 14.67
C PRO A 80 -13.42 22.32 13.85
N SER A 81 -13.64 23.57 14.24
CA SER A 81 -14.61 24.46 13.59
C SER A 81 -14.10 25.11 12.29
N ASN A 82 -12.83 24.90 11.93
CA ASN A 82 -12.24 25.38 10.69
C ASN A 82 -12.48 24.35 9.56
N PRO A 83 -13.01 24.75 8.37
CA PRO A 83 -13.31 23.82 7.29
C PRO A 83 -12.13 22.97 6.85
N GLU A 84 -10.94 23.56 6.75
CA GLU A 84 -9.74 22.86 6.32
C GLU A 84 -9.34 21.74 7.29
N ASP A 85 -9.26 22.06 8.58
CA ASP A 85 -8.93 21.07 9.61
C ASP A 85 -10.02 19.99 9.73
N TYR A 86 -11.30 20.38 9.55
CA TYR A 86 -12.41 19.45 9.57
C TYR A 86 -12.27 18.39 8.47
N PHE A 87 -12.06 18.79 7.22
CA PHE A 87 -11.92 17.86 6.11
C PHE A 87 -10.58 17.11 6.14
N THR A 88 -9.54 17.68 6.75
CA THR A 88 -8.28 16.97 6.99
C THR A 88 -8.54 15.74 7.86
N ILE A 89 -9.20 15.92 9.01
CA ILE A 89 -9.41 14.83 9.98
C ILE A 89 -10.49 13.85 9.50
N THR A 90 -11.63 14.35 9.05
CA THR A 90 -12.82 13.53 8.77
C THR A 90 -12.80 12.85 7.40
N LEU A 91 -11.97 13.32 6.46
CA LEU A 91 -11.96 12.80 5.10
C LEU A 91 -10.56 12.36 4.70
N TYR A 92 -9.58 13.26 4.76
CA TYR A 92 -8.24 12.96 4.26
C TYR A 92 -7.53 11.89 5.10
N ASP A 93 -7.50 12.07 6.42
CA ASP A 93 -6.88 11.11 7.34
C ASP A 93 -7.62 9.77 7.35
N GLU A 94 -8.96 9.79 7.38
CA GLU A 94 -9.78 8.56 7.31
C GLU A 94 -9.55 7.80 6.00
N PHE A 95 -9.51 8.51 4.87
CA PHE A 95 -9.24 7.92 3.57
C PHE A 95 -7.84 7.29 3.51
N LEU A 96 -6.80 8.03 3.90
CA LEU A 96 -5.43 7.50 3.92
C LEU A 96 -5.33 6.30 4.84
N SER A 97 -5.94 6.36 6.02
CA SER A 97 -5.97 5.24 6.98
C SER A 97 -6.57 3.99 6.36
N HIS A 98 -7.71 4.14 5.69
CA HIS A 98 -8.42 3.04 5.08
C HIS A 98 -7.61 2.42 3.93
N ILE A 99 -7.09 3.25 3.01
CA ILE A 99 -6.30 2.75 1.88
C ILE A 99 -5.00 2.09 2.33
N ILE A 100 -4.30 2.66 3.31
CA ILE A 100 -3.09 2.04 3.88
C ILE A 100 -3.44 0.66 4.46
N SER A 101 -4.53 0.57 5.24
CA SER A 101 -4.99 -0.70 5.84
C SER A 101 -5.34 -1.74 4.77
N GLU A 102 -6.04 -1.36 3.70
CA GLU A 102 -6.38 -2.26 2.60
C GLU A 102 -5.13 -2.76 1.86
N LEU A 103 -4.18 -1.87 1.56
CA LEU A 103 -2.93 -2.24 0.90
C LEU A 103 -2.09 -3.17 1.78
N GLN A 104 -1.99 -2.89 3.07
CA GLN A 104 -1.26 -3.76 4.01
C GLN A 104 -1.94 -5.13 4.13
N THR A 105 -3.26 -5.16 4.28
CA THR A 105 -4.00 -6.42 4.45
C THR A 105 -3.89 -7.31 3.22
N ARG A 106 -3.99 -6.72 2.01
CA ARG A 106 -3.97 -7.49 0.76
C ARG A 106 -2.58 -7.94 0.34
N PHE A 107 -1.55 -7.13 0.57
CA PHE A 107 -0.21 -7.36 0.02
C PHE A 107 0.86 -7.66 1.08
N MET A 108 0.76 -7.12 2.29
CA MET A 108 1.80 -7.29 3.30
C MET A 108 1.50 -8.44 4.25
N ASN A 109 0.24 -8.65 4.61
CA ASN A 109 -0.17 -9.65 5.61
C ASN A 109 -0.39 -11.05 5.02
N ASN A 110 0.12 -11.32 3.82
CA ASN A 110 -0.03 -12.60 3.16
C ASN A 110 1.26 -13.45 3.31
N PRO A 111 1.27 -14.49 4.16
CA PRO A 111 2.45 -15.32 4.38
C PRO A 111 2.97 -15.99 3.11
N SER A 112 2.12 -16.23 2.10
CA SER A 112 2.57 -16.79 0.81
C SER A 112 3.57 -15.90 0.05
N ARG A 113 3.66 -14.59 0.40
CA ARG A 113 4.70 -13.69 -0.14
C ARG A 113 6.10 -14.21 0.15
N GLY A 114 6.30 -14.93 1.25
CA GLY A 114 7.60 -15.53 1.59
C GLY A 114 8.12 -16.50 0.52
N LEU A 115 7.25 -17.08 -0.30
CA LEU A 115 7.68 -17.95 -1.42
C LEU A 115 8.50 -17.20 -2.47
N LEU A 116 8.39 -15.86 -2.56
CA LEU A 116 9.18 -15.07 -3.49
C LEU A 116 10.69 -15.15 -3.21
N TYR A 117 11.08 -15.50 -1.97
CA TYR A 117 12.48 -15.73 -1.62
C TYR A 117 13.08 -16.98 -2.28
N LEU A 118 12.25 -17.86 -2.86
CA LEU A 118 12.71 -18.99 -3.67
C LEU A 118 13.05 -18.57 -5.11
N LEU A 119 12.72 -17.35 -5.54
CA LEU A 119 13.09 -16.87 -6.86
C LEU A 119 14.61 -16.67 -6.93
N PRO A 120 15.29 -17.14 -8.00
CA PRO A 120 16.76 -17.10 -8.10
C PRO A 120 17.36 -15.71 -7.85
N ARG A 121 16.67 -14.65 -8.30
CA ARG A 121 17.11 -13.26 -8.13
C ARG A 121 17.13 -12.85 -6.66
N GLU A 122 16.05 -13.11 -5.92
CA GLU A 122 15.91 -12.75 -4.51
C GLU A 122 16.83 -13.61 -3.63
N PHE A 123 17.01 -14.87 -4.04
CA PHE A 123 17.90 -15.82 -3.41
C PHE A 123 19.37 -15.34 -3.44
N ILE A 124 19.87 -14.86 -4.58
CA ILE A 124 21.24 -14.32 -4.74
C ILE A 124 21.48 -13.07 -3.88
N ILE A 125 20.44 -12.26 -3.64
CA ILE A 125 20.56 -11.05 -2.82
C ILE A 125 20.71 -11.42 -1.34
N LEU A 126 20.01 -12.46 -0.87
CA LEU A 126 19.98 -12.89 0.52
C LEU A 126 21.15 -13.77 0.96
N ASP A 127 21.78 -14.49 0.04
CA ASP A 127 22.91 -15.38 0.34
C ASP A 127 24.07 -14.66 1.06
N LYS A 128 24.22 -13.35 0.83
CA LYS A 128 25.17 -12.49 1.56
C LYS A 128 24.93 -12.43 3.08
N SER A 129 23.71 -12.74 3.53
CA SER A 129 23.31 -12.71 4.95
C SER A 129 23.32 -14.08 5.63
N ASN A 130 23.46 -15.17 4.85
CA ASN A 130 23.47 -16.56 5.31
C ASN A 130 22.34 -16.93 6.30
N SER A 131 21.18 -16.27 6.17
CA SER A 131 20.05 -16.39 7.09
C SER A 131 18.80 -16.89 6.36
N TYR A 132 18.06 -17.78 7.01
CA TYR A 132 16.77 -18.26 6.55
C TYR A 132 15.71 -17.18 6.80
N PRO A 133 15.02 -16.64 5.77
CA PRO A 133 14.06 -15.54 5.94
C PRO A 133 12.86 -15.93 6.81
N VAL A 134 12.44 -15.02 7.68
CA VAL A 134 11.29 -15.25 8.59
C VAL A 134 10.01 -15.42 7.78
N GLU A 135 9.84 -14.58 6.76
CA GLU A 135 8.70 -14.62 5.85
C GLU A 135 8.64 -15.95 5.08
N LEU A 136 9.78 -16.53 4.73
CA LEU A 136 9.82 -17.86 4.09
C LEU A 136 9.47 -18.97 5.10
N ALA A 137 9.84 -18.82 6.37
CA ALA A 137 9.41 -19.72 7.44
C ALA A 137 7.89 -19.71 7.61
N GLU A 138 7.29 -18.51 7.65
CA GLU A 138 5.83 -18.34 7.73
C GLU A 138 5.12 -18.93 6.50
N ALA A 139 5.70 -18.76 5.30
CA ALA A 139 5.20 -19.40 4.09
C ALA A 139 5.29 -20.94 4.17
N ALA A 140 6.41 -21.48 4.66
CA ALA A 140 6.60 -22.92 4.81
C ALA A 140 5.61 -23.52 5.82
N ASP A 141 5.34 -22.82 6.92
CA ASP A 141 4.34 -23.22 7.91
C ASP A 141 2.92 -23.21 7.33
N LEU A 142 2.59 -22.24 6.47
CA LEU A 142 1.30 -22.17 5.78
C LEU A 142 1.07 -23.39 4.87
N TYR A 143 2.10 -23.82 4.15
CA TYR A 143 2.03 -24.94 3.20
C TYR A 143 2.55 -26.27 3.76
N LYS A 144 2.68 -26.40 5.08
CA LYS A 144 3.27 -27.59 5.72
C LYS A 144 2.60 -28.91 5.32
N ASP A 145 1.29 -28.89 5.09
CA ASP A 145 0.52 -30.10 4.77
C ASP A 145 0.70 -30.53 3.30
N ASP A 146 1.16 -29.60 2.45
CA ASP A 146 1.45 -29.83 1.04
C ASP A 146 2.93 -30.21 0.78
N LEU A 147 3.80 -30.03 1.77
CA LEU A 147 5.23 -30.28 1.65
C LEU A 147 5.59 -31.73 2.00
N PRO A 148 6.44 -32.41 1.21
CA PRO A 148 6.85 -33.78 1.50
C PRO A 148 7.70 -33.90 2.77
N HIS A 149 8.49 -32.88 3.09
CA HIS A 149 9.35 -32.82 4.28
C HIS A 149 9.34 -31.41 4.90
N PRO A 150 8.28 -31.02 5.63
CA PRO A 150 8.09 -29.64 6.09
C PRO A 150 9.20 -29.14 7.04
N LEU A 151 9.76 -30.06 7.84
CA LEU A 151 10.85 -29.77 8.78
C LEU A 151 12.21 -29.55 8.09
N MET A 152 12.36 -29.94 6.82
CA MET A 152 13.62 -29.86 6.08
C MET A 152 13.78 -28.57 5.29
N THR A 153 12.75 -27.71 5.21
CA THR A 153 12.72 -26.48 4.41
C THR A 153 13.92 -25.56 4.65
N LYS A 154 14.30 -25.34 5.91
CA LYS A 154 15.49 -24.55 6.27
C LYS A 154 16.79 -25.18 5.79
N ILE A 155 16.91 -26.51 5.90
CA ILE A 155 18.10 -27.25 5.48
C ILE A 155 18.22 -27.23 3.96
N GLU A 156 17.13 -27.47 3.24
CA GLU A 156 17.08 -27.43 1.78
C GLU A 156 17.42 -26.03 1.24
N TYR A 157 16.87 -24.98 1.85
CA TYR A 157 17.18 -23.61 1.49
C TYR A 157 18.68 -23.30 1.61
N ASN A 158 19.31 -23.70 2.73
CA ASN A 158 20.75 -23.52 2.93
C ASN A 158 21.60 -24.38 1.97
N LEU A 159 21.14 -25.57 1.61
CA LEU A 159 21.85 -26.40 0.62
C LEU A 159 21.87 -25.75 -0.76
N TRP A 160 20.80 -25.02 -1.12
CA TRP A 160 20.74 -24.27 -2.37
C TRP A 160 21.62 -23.02 -2.35
N SER A 161 21.90 -22.45 -1.17
CA SER A 161 22.69 -21.20 -1.06
C SER A 161 24.19 -21.43 -1.18
N VAL A 162 24.66 -22.66 -0.90
CA VAL A 162 26.08 -23.03 -0.96
C VAL A 162 26.54 -23.39 -2.39
N LYS A 163 25.63 -23.55 -3.35
CA LYS A 163 25.94 -23.92 -4.75
C LYS A 163 25.97 -22.72 -5.68
#